data_AF-A0A6S6S450-F1
#
_entry.id   AF-A0A6S6S450-F1
#
_cell.length_a   1.000
_cell.length_b   1.000
_cell.length_c   1.000
_cell.angle_alpha   90.00
_cell.angle_beta   90.00
_cell.angle_gamma   90.00
#
_symmetry.space_group_name_H-M   'P 1'
#
loop_
_entity.id
_entity.type
_entity.pdbx_description
1 polymer ?
#
loop_
_entity_poly.entity_id
_entity_poly.type
_entity_poly.pdbx_seq_one_letter_code
_entity_poly.pdbx_strand_id
1 'polypeptide(L)'
;MKSIRRKSQLIIMGLIMSLFVGCVGVDPAGRGYSIAVPMGMINSTLANQFPIKESRSFGTVEMLNPNVLGQEGQDKLSVGTSFNITSMLMPNGIGGNLKLSSGVRFDPVSKNLYLANPMVEDLKFQDFSLAKYLTNDMRNALGLLIAETISKKPIYNISKAGMGTGFVKGIDVRNGQIFLTFGL
;
A
#
# COMPACT_ATOMS: atom_id res chain seq x y z
N MET A 1 33.44 24.32 32.43
CA MET A 1 32.67 24.21 31.16
C MET A 1 32.84 22.90 30.37
N LYS A 2 33.98 22.18 30.41
CA LYS A 2 34.18 20.90 29.65
C LYS A 2 33.25 19.74 30.06
N SER A 3 32.89 19.64 31.34
CA SER A 3 32.05 18.55 31.90
C SER A 3 30.58 18.60 31.40
N ILE A 4 30.03 19.81 31.26
CA ILE A 4 28.63 20.02 30.82
C ILE A 4 28.44 19.65 29.34
N ARG A 5 29.44 19.96 28.49
CA ARG A 5 29.43 19.59 27.06
C ARG A 5 29.45 18.06 26.85
N ARG A 6 30.21 17.31 27.65
CA ARG A 6 30.23 15.83 27.61
C ARG A 6 28.92 15.20 28.07
N LYS A 7 28.29 15.72 29.14
CA LYS A 7 26.99 15.23 29.61
C LYS A 7 25.87 15.49 28.60
N SER A 8 25.86 16.67 27.97
CA SER A 8 24.90 17.00 26.91
C SER A 8 25.08 16.15 25.65
N GLN A 9 26.32 15.85 25.24
CA GLN A 9 26.58 14.93 24.12
C GLN A 9 26.13 13.49 24.40
N LEU A 10 26.30 13.00 25.62
CA LEU A 10 25.83 11.66 26.01
C LEU A 10 24.31 11.54 26.03
N ILE A 11 23.60 12.60 26.46
CA ILE A 11 22.12 12.64 26.46
C ILE A 11 21.58 12.66 25.02
N ILE A 12 22.18 13.45 24.12
CA ILE A 12 21.79 13.52 22.71
C ILE A 12 22.04 12.18 22.01
N MET A 13 23.17 11.53 22.29
CA MET A 13 23.51 10.22 21.72
C MET A 13 22.58 9.11 22.23
N GLY A 14 22.16 9.15 23.50
CA GLY A 14 21.14 8.24 24.05
C GLY A 14 19.74 8.45 23.45
N LEU A 15 19.35 9.71 23.20
CA LEU A 15 18.07 10.04 22.58
C LEU A 15 18.02 9.57 21.11
N ILE A 16 19.11 9.73 20.35
CA ILE A 16 19.22 9.24 18.97
C ILE A 16 19.21 7.70 18.91
N MET A 17 19.84 7.02 19.88
CA MET A 17 19.84 5.55 19.95
C MET A 17 18.44 4.97 20.20
N SER A 18 17.58 5.71 20.92
CA SER A 18 16.21 5.28 21.24
C SER A 18 15.23 5.35 20.07
N LEU A 19 15.58 6.08 19.00
CA LEU A 19 14.73 6.22 17.80
C LEU A 19 14.81 5.01 16.86
N PHE A 20 15.68 4.02 17.14
CA PHE A 20 15.91 2.84 16.29
C PHE A 20 15.44 1.50 16.89
N VAL A 21 14.65 1.50 17.97
CA VAL A 21 14.26 0.25 18.67
C VAL A 21 13.21 -0.59 17.91
N GLY A 22 12.61 -0.08 16.84
CA GLY A 22 11.61 -0.82 16.07
C GLY A 22 12.14 -1.31 14.73
N CYS A 23 12.75 -2.49 14.64
CA CYS A 23 12.99 -3.12 13.32
C CYS A 23 12.97 -4.66 13.29
N VAL A 24 13.27 -5.33 14.41
CA VAL A 24 13.27 -6.79 14.47
C VAL A 24 12.62 -7.24 15.78
N GLY A 25 11.51 -7.96 15.68
CA GLY A 25 10.81 -8.53 16.83
C GLY A 25 10.56 -10.02 16.63
N VAL A 26 10.21 -10.73 17.69
CA VAL A 26 9.66 -12.10 17.55
C VAL A 26 8.20 -11.95 17.14
N ASP A 27 7.80 -12.74 16.15
CA ASP A 27 6.42 -12.81 15.70
C ASP A 27 5.50 -13.23 16.86
N PRO A 28 4.35 -12.56 17.10
CA PRO A 28 3.46 -12.89 18.22
C PRO A 28 2.92 -14.32 18.19
N ALA A 29 2.84 -14.94 17.01
CA ALA A 29 2.44 -16.34 16.86
C ALA A 29 3.62 -17.33 16.99
N GLY A 30 4.81 -16.86 17.36
CA GLY A 30 6.00 -17.70 17.56
C GLY A 30 6.61 -18.25 16.26
N ARG A 31 6.24 -17.71 15.09
CA ARG A 31 6.68 -18.23 13.78
C ARG A 31 8.14 -17.91 13.44
N GLY A 32 8.79 -17.03 14.19
CA GLY A 32 10.18 -16.61 13.98
C GLY A 32 10.40 -15.12 14.18
N TYR A 33 11.35 -14.54 13.47
CA TYR A 33 11.67 -13.11 13.53
C TYR A 33 10.87 -12.32 12.49
N SER A 34 10.17 -11.29 12.93
CA SER A 34 9.45 -10.35 12.08
C SER A 34 10.27 -9.09 11.83
N ILE A 35 10.27 -8.62 10.59
CA ILE A 35 10.75 -7.30 10.19
C ILE A 35 9.60 -6.46 9.64
N ALA A 36 9.59 -5.16 9.93
CA ALA A 36 8.63 -4.24 9.34
C ALA A 36 9.09 -3.82 7.94
N VAL A 37 8.18 -3.84 6.95
CA VAL A 37 8.45 -3.31 5.61
C VAL A 37 8.19 -1.80 5.61
N PRO A 38 9.19 -0.96 5.28
CA PRO A 38 8.99 0.49 5.23
C PRO A 38 7.95 0.90 4.17
N MET A 39 6.96 1.70 4.57
CA MET A 39 5.92 2.24 3.66
C MET A 39 6.52 3.00 2.48
N GLY A 40 7.65 3.69 2.65
CA GLY A 40 8.34 4.35 1.55
C GLY A 40 8.77 3.39 0.43
N MET A 41 9.20 2.17 0.76
CA MET A 41 9.54 1.16 -0.24
C MET A 41 8.31 0.60 -0.95
N ILE A 42 7.20 0.46 -0.21
CA ILE A 42 5.91 0.01 -0.75
C ILE A 42 5.37 1.02 -1.76
N ASN A 43 5.29 2.29 -1.34
CA ASN A 43 4.79 3.36 -2.19
C ASN A 43 5.70 3.64 -3.38
N SER A 44 7.01 3.59 -3.21
CA SER A 44 7.95 3.71 -4.34
C SER A 44 7.76 2.58 -5.35
N THR A 45 7.62 1.34 -4.90
CA THR A 45 7.44 0.17 -5.79
C THR A 45 6.11 0.26 -6.54
N LEU A 46 5.03 0.64 -5.85
CA LEU A 46 3.71 0.76 -6.47
C LEU A 46 3.64 1.96 -7.43
N ALA A 47 4.09 3.14 -7.01
CA ALA A 47 4.03 4.36 -7.81
C ALA A 47 4.80 4.25 -9.15
N ASN A 48 5.92 3.52 -9.17
CA ASN A 48 6.72 3.31 -10.39
C ASN A 48 5.97 2.53 -11.51
N GLN A 49 4.80 1.99 -11.22
CA GLN A 49 3.99 1.25 -12.18
C GLN A 49 2.86 2.10 -12.78
N PHE A 50 2.71 3.36 -12.35
CA PHE A 50 1.63 4.25 -12.73
C PHE A 50 2.18 5.46 -13.50
N PRO A 51 1.38 6.07 -14.41
CA PRO A 51 -0.04 5.83 -14.66
C PRO A 51 -0.36 4.50 -15.39
N ILE A 52 -1.56 3.95 -15.18
CA ILE A 52 -2.05 2.75 -15.88
C ILE A 52 -3.40 3.05 -16.54
N LYS A 53 -3.60 2.56 -17.76
CA LYS A 53 -4.86 2.66 -18.49
C LYS A 53 -5.49 1.28 -18.69
N GLU A 54 -6.77 1.17 -18.37
CA GLU A 54 -7.57 -0.03 -18.59
C GLU A 54 -8.81 0.32 -19.42
N SER A 55 -8.97 -0.30 -20.58
CA SER A 55 -10.14 -0.11 -21.43
C SER A 55 -11.19 -1.17 -21.13
N ARG A 56 -12.44 -0.74 -20.98
CA ARG A 56 -13.63 -1.59 -20.84
C ARG A 56 -14.73 -1.06 -21.75
N SER A 57 -15.84 -1.80 -21.85
CA SER A 57 -17.00 -1.40 -22.67
C SER A 57 -17.57 -0.03 -22.27
N PHE A 58 -17.46 0.36 -21.00
CA PHE A 58 -17.96 1.64 -20.49
C PHE A 58 -16.98 2.82 -20.66
N GLY A 59 -15.75 2.58 -21.13
CA GLY A 59 -14.74 3.63 -21.30
C GLY A 59 -13.33 3.19 -20.94
N THR A 60 -12.41 4.14 -21.02
CA THR A 60 -11.01 3.97 -20.61
C THR A 60 -10.82 4.60 -19.24
N VAL A 61 -10.31 3.82 -18.30
CA VAL A 61 -9.98 4.26 -16.95
C VAL A 61 -8.48 4.42 -16.83
N GLU A 62 -8.03 5.63 -16.58
CA GLU A 62 -6.66 5.95 -16.23
C GLU A 62 -6.55 6.06 -14.70
N MET A 63 -5.71 5.22 -14.10
CA MET A 63 -5.40 5.27 -12.66
C MET A 63 -4.08 5.99 -12.44
N LEU A 64 -4.05 6.82 -11.40
CA LEU A 64 -3.01 7.81 -11.15
C LEU A 64 -2.62 7.80 -9.66
N ASN A 65 -1.36 8.13 -9.41
CA ASN A 65 -0.82 8.46 -8.08
C ASN A 65 -1.30 7.51 -6.95
N PRO A 66 -1.10 6.19 -7.08
CA PRO A 66 -1.49 5.28 -6.03
C PRO A 66 -0.66 5.53 -4.77
N ASN A 67 -1.27 5.30 -3.61
CA ASN A 67 -0.60 5.43 -2.34
C ASN A 67 -1.18 4.43 -1.33
N VAL A 68 -0.30 3.80 -0.56
CA VAL A 68 -0.62 2.87 0.51
C VAL A 68 -0.27 3.53 1.84
N LEU A 69 -1.20 3.50 2.76
CA LEU A 69 -1.08 4.05 4.10
C LEU A 69 -1.41 2.96 5.13
N GLY A 70 -0.60 2.91 6.19
CA GLY A 70 -0.99 2.20 7.39
C GLY A 70 -2.13 2.92 8.10
N GLN A 71 -3.06 2.15 8.67
CA GLN A 71 -4.06 2.66 9.57
C GLN A 71 -3.77 2.16 10.98
N GLU A 72 -3.39 3.08 11.87
CA GLU A 72 -3.12 2.75 13.27
C GLU A 72 -4.36 2.10 13.90
N GLY A 73 -4.14 1.06 14.71
CA GLY A 73 -5.17 0.24 15.31
C GLY A 73 -5.86 -0.74 14.36
N GLN A 74 -5.43 -0.85 13.10
CA GLN A 74 -6.06 -1.75 12.11
C GLN A 74 -5.08 -2.76 11.53
N ASP A 75 -5.58 -3.96 11.29
CA ASP A 75 -4.88 -5.05 10.60
C ASP A 75 -5.14 -5.02 9.09
N LYS A 76 -5.26 -3.81 8.55
CA LYS A 76 -5.48 -3.53 7.13
C LYS A 76 -4.70 -2.29 6.70
N LEU A 77 -4.45 -2.20 5.41
CA LEU A 77 -3.88 -1.04 4.74
C LEU A 77 -4.99 -0.24 4.07
N SER A 78 -4.87 1.08 4.09
CA SER A 78 -5.65 1.96 3.23
C SER A 78 -4.90 2.18 1.94
N VAL A 79 -5.56 2.01 0.79
CA VAL A 79 -4.98 2.28 -0.53
C VAL A 79 -5.81 3.36 -1.20
N GLY A 80 -5.15 4.45 -1.61
CA GLY A 80 -5.78 5.54 -2.35
C GLY A 80 -5.24 5.63 -3.77
N THR A 81 -6.07 6.00 -4.73
CA THR A 81 -5.65 6.37 -6.09
C THR A 81 -6.60 7.42 -6.64
N SER A 82 -6.09 8.34 -7.45
CA SER A 82 -6.95 9.16 -8.31
C SER A 82 -7.19 8.42 -9.63
N PHE A 83 -8.31 8.70 -10.28
CA PHE A 83 -8.61 8.15 -11.59
C PHE A 83 -9.24 9.19 -12.51
N ASN A 84 -9.18 8.93 -13.81
CA ASN A 84 -9.94 9.63 -14.82
C ASN A 84 -10.60 8.60 -15.74
N ILE A 85 -11.91 8.72 -15.97
CA ILE A 85 -12.65 7.86 -16.89
C ILE A 85 -13.07 8.66 -18.12
N THR A 86 -12.72 8.18 -19.31
CA THR A 86 -13.12 8.78 -20.60
C THR A 86 -13.95 7.82 -21.41
N SER A 87 -14.86 8.34 -22.23
CA SER A 87 -15.64 7.56 -23.20
C SER A 87 -15.99 8.41 -24.41
N MET A 88 -16.57 7.81 -25.45
CA MET A 88 -17.04 8.56 -26.63
C MET A 88 -18.08 9.64 -26.26
N LEU A 89 -18.90 9.40 -25.22
CA LEU A 89 -19.91 10.34 -24.74
C LEU A 89 -19.35 11.39 -23.77
N MET A 90 -18.15 11.13 -23.22
CA MET A 90 -17.49 11.99 -22.22
C MET A 90 -16.01 12.17 -22.60
N PRO A 91 -15.71 12.89 -23.69
CA PRO A 91 -14.35 12.99 -24.23
C PRO A 91 -13.38 13.72 -23.29
N ASN A 92 -13.88 14.66 -22.49
CA ASN A 92 -13.09 15.38 -21.48
C ASN A 92 -12.89 14.58 -20.19
N GLY A 93 -13.58 13.44 -20.06
CA GLY A 93 -13.51 12.54 -18.93
C GLY A 93 -14.16 13.06 -17.64
N ILE A 94 -14.20 12.19 -16.64
CA ILE A 94 -14.61 12.51 -15.27
C ILE A 94 -13.50 12.03 -14.32
N GLY A 95 -12.92 12.97 -13.58
CA GLY A 95 -11.93 12.68 -12.55
C GLY A 95 -12.56 12.26 -11.22
N GLY A 96 -11.82 11.49 -10.43
CA GLY A 96 -12.24 11.08 -9.11
C GLY A 96 -11.11 10.50 -8.27
N ASN A 97 -11.48 10.08 -7.05
CA ASN A 97 -10.62 9.38 -6.12
C ASN A 97 -11.31 8.12 -5.63
N LEU A 98 -10.53 7.06 -5.47
CA LEU A 98 -10.97 5.80 -4.89
C LEU A 98 -10.12 5.50 -3.65
N LYS A 99 -10.79 5.08 -2.57
CA LYS A 99 -10.17 4.55 -1.37
C LYS A 99 -10.56 3.09 -1.22
N LEU A 100 -9.56 2.26 -0.95
CA LEU A 100 -9.70 0.83 -0.72
C LEU A 100 -9.16 0.48 0.68
N SER A 101 -9.71 -0.57 1.29
CA SER A 101 -9.05 -1.29 2.38
C SER A 101 -8.52 -2.62 1.86
N SER A 102 -7.34 -3.04 2.29
CA SER A 102 -6.72 -4.27 1.77
C SER A 102 -5.82 -4.93 2.81
N GLY A 103 -5.79 -6.27 2.78
CA GLY A 103 -4.70 -7.03 3.39
C GLY A 103 -3.49 -7.12 2.45
N VAL A 104 -2.59 -8.04 2.77
CA VAL A 104 -1.39 -8.33 1.97
C VAL A 104 -1.29 -9.83 1.74
N ARG A 105 -0.82 -10.24 0.56
CA ARG A 105 -0.52 -11.64 0.24
C ARG A 105 0.88 -11.76 -0.35
N PHE A 106 1.48 -12.92 -0.10
CA PHE A 106 2.74 -13.33 -0.72
C PHE A 106 2.47 -14.14 -1.98
N ASP A 107 3.27 -13.93 -3.02
CA ASP A 107 3.46 -14.91 -4.09
C ASP A 107 4.88 -15.52 -3.99
N PRO A 108 5.01 -16.81 -3.65
CA PRO A 108 6.31 -17.46 -3.54
C PRO A 108 7.04 -17.60 -4.88
N VAL A 109 6.32 -17.60 -6.02
CA VAL A 109 6.91 -17.76 -7.35
C VAL A 109 7.62 -16.47 -7.76
N SER A 110 6.88 -15.34 -7.76
CA SER A 110 7.44 -14.04 -8.13
C SER A 110 8.22 -13.36 -7.00
N LYS A 111 8.12 -13.89 -5.78
CA LYS A 111 8.72 -13.32 -4.55
C LYS A 111 8.23 -11.90 -4.27
N ASN A 112 7.01 -11.58 -4.69
CA ASN A 112 6.41 -10.27 -4.49
C ASN A 112 5.28 -10.33 -3.47
N LEU A 113 5.10 -9.21 -2.78
CA LEU A 113 3.91 -8.89 -2.04
C LEU A 113 2.91 -8.23 -2.98
N TYR A 114 1.64 -8.53 -2.75
CA TYR A 114 0.51 -7.94 -3.45
C TYR A 114 -0.55 -7.52 -2.44
N LEU A 115 -1.41 -6.60 -2.85
CA LEU A 115 -2.63 -6.28 -2.11
C LEU A 115 -3.58 -7.48 -2.18
N ALA A 116 -4.12 -7.87 -1.03
CA ALA A 116 -5.01 -9.01 -0.89
C ALA A 116 -6.45 -8.55 -0.61
N ASN A 117 -7.36 -9.00 -1.46
CA ASN A 117 -8.80 -8.76 -1.35
C ASN A 117 -9.14 -7.26 -1.11
N PRO A 118 -8.71 -6.34 -1.99
CA PRO A 118 -9.03 -4.94 -1.83
C PRO A 118 -10.55 -4.71 -1.90
N MET A 119 -11.08 -4.00 -0.91
CA MET A 119 -12.48 -3.64 -0.80
C MET A 119 -12.65 -2.15 -1.03
N VAL A 120 -13.65 -1.75 -1.81
CA VAL A 120 -13.96 -0.33 -2.04
C VAL A 120 -14.59 0.26 -0.78
N GLU A 121 -13.93 1.25 -0.20
CA GLU A 121 -14.41 1.98 0.97
C GLU A 121 -15.12 3.28 0.57
N ASP A 122 -14.57 3.98 -0.44
CA ASP A 122 -15.09 5.28 -0.87
C ASP A 122 -14.74 5.51 -2.34
N LEU A 123 -15.71 5.98 -3.11
CA LEU A 123 -15.57 6.35 -4.51
C LEU A 123 -16.18 7.73 -4.72
N LYS A 124 -15.33 8.72 -4.97
CA LYS A 124 -15.72 10.13 -5.11
C LYS A 124 -15.39 10.64 -6.50
N PHE A 125 -16.35 11.30 -7.13
CA PHE A 125 -16.16 12.02 -8.38
C PHE A 125 -15.96 13.50 -8.09
N GLN A 126 -15.09 14.15 -8.84
CA GLN A 126 -14.82 15.59 -8.68
C GLN A 126 -15.95 16.43 -9.27
N ASP A 127 -16.52 16.01 -10.40
CA ASP A 127 -17.63 16.69 -11.06
C ASP A 127 -18.95 15.93 -10.86
N PHE A 128 -19.77 16.41 -9.93
CA PHE A 128 -21.09 15.85 -9.64
C PHE A 128 -22.08 16.01 -10.80
N SER A 129 -21.91 17.03 -11.65
CA SER A 129 -22.82 17.31 -12.77
C SER A 129 -22.70 16.26 -13.88
N LEU A 130 -21.49 15.71 -14.07
CA LEU A 130 -21.21 14.63 -15.01
C LEU A 130 -21.34 13.25 -14.37
N ALA A 131 -21.10 13.12 -13.05
CA ALA A 131 -21.26 11.86 -12.34
C ALA A 131 -22.68 11.28 -12.46
N LYS A 132 -23.71 12.11 -12.69
CA LYS A 132 -25.10 11.64 -12.91
C LYS A 132 -25.27 10.72 -14.13
N TYR A 133 -24.33 10.77 -15.10
CA TYR A 133 -24.35 9.88 -16.26
C TYR A 133 -23.79 8.48 -15.95
N LEU A 134 -23.18 8.30 -14.78
CA LEU A 134 -22.69 7.00 -14.32
C LEU A 134 -23.75 6.35 -13.43
N THR A 135 -24.34 5.26 -13.91
CA THR A 135 -25.26 4.42 -13.12
C THR A 135 -24.52 3.81 -11.92
N ASN A 136 -25.28 3.34 -10.92
CA ASN A 136 -24.69 2.64 -9.77
C ASN A 136 -23.88 1.41 -10.20
N ASP A 137 -24.35 0.66 -11.19
CA ASP A 137 -23.63 -0.51 -11.72
C ASP A 137 -22.30 -0.12 -12.38
N MET A 138 -22.28 0.98 -13.14
CA MET A 138 -21.04 1.51 -13.73
C MET A 138 -20.06 1.95 -12.64
N ARG A 139 -20.54 2.61 -11.58
CA ARG A 139 -19.71 3.04 -10.45
C ARG A 139 -19.13 1.84 -9.70
N ASN A 140 -19.94 0.81 -9.46
CA ASN A 140 -19.49 -0.44 -8.84
C ASN A 140 -18.46 -1.16 -9.72
N ALA A 141 -18.73 -1.29 -11.01
CA ALA A 141 -17.81 -1.89 -11.98
C ALA A 141 -16.48 -1.12 -12.06
N LEU A 142 -16.51 0.22 -12.02
CA LEU A 142 -15.32 1.07 -11.96
C LEU A 142 -14.50 0.80 -10.70
N GLY A 143 -15.14 0.77 -9.53
CA GLY A 143 -14.47 0.47 -8.27
C GLY A 143 -13.81 -0.90 -8.28
N LEU A 144 -14.53 -1.93 -8.76
CA LEU A 144 -14.02 -3.29 -8.89
C LEU A 144 -12.86 -3.38 -9.89
N LEU A 145 -12.96 -2.71 -11.04
CA LEU A 145 -11.89 -2.67 -12.04
C LEU A 145 -10.60 -2.10 -11.45
N ILE A 146 -10.69 -0.96 -10.75
CA ILE A 146 -9.52 -0.32 -10.16
C ILE A 146 -8.94 -1.21 -9.05
N ALA A 147 -9.79 -1.78 -8.18
CA ALA A 147 -9.37 -2.69 -7.13
C ALA A 147 -8.65 -3.93 -7.69
N GLU A 148 -9.23 -4.57 -8.71
CA GLU A 148 -8.65 -5.71 -9.41
C GLU A 148 -7.30 -5.34 -10.04
N THR A 149 -7.23 -4.22 -10.75
CA THR A 149 -6.02 -3.79 -11.46
C THR A 149 -4.88 -3.52 -10.49
N ILE A 150 -5.16 -2.79 -9.41
CA ILE A 150 -4.19 -2.50 -8.36
C ILE A 150 -3.73 -3.78 -7.64
N SER A 151 -4.64 -4.74 -7.38
CA SER A 151 -4.30 -6.01 -6.70
C SER A 151 -3.31 -6.90 -7.46
N LYS A 152 -3.19 -6.70 -8.77
CA LYS A 152 -2.27 -7.43 -9.65
C LYS A 152 -0.87 -6.80 -9.69
N LYS A 153 -0.69 -5.60 -9.13
CA LYS A 153 0.60 -4.91 -9.13
C LYS A 153 1.41 -5.29 -7.89
N PRO A 154 2.68 -5.71 -8.04
CA PRO A 154 3.53 -5.96 -6.89
C PRO A 154 3.72 -4.68 -6.08
N ILE A 155 3.62 -4.77 -4.76
CA ILE A 155 3.84 -3.64 -3.85
C ILE A 155 5.21 -3.70 -3.18
N TYR A 156 5.86 -4.87 -3.15
CA TYR A 156 7.20 -5.03 -2.60
C TYR A 156 7.81 -6.36 -3.07
N ASN A 157 9.11 -6.42 -3.33
CA ASN A 157 9.80 -7.69 -3.59
C ASN A 157 10.59 -8.08 -2.34
N ILE A 158 10.32 -9.27 -1.80
CA ILE A 158 10.92 -9.69 -0.53
C ILE A 158 12.43 -9.98 -0.63
N SER A 159 12.96 -10.18 -1.84
CA SER A 159 14.42 -10.33 -2.03
C SER A 159 15.18 -9.06 -1.61
N LYS A 160 14.50 -7.91 -1.54
CA LYS A 160 15.05 -6.66 -1.02
C LYS A 160 15.24 -6.67 0.51
N ALA A 161 14.69 -7.65 1.22
CA ALA A 161 14.87 -7.80 2.67
C ALA A 161 16.22 -8.45 3.06
N GLY A 162 17.02 -8.90 2.10
CA GLY A 162 18.33 -9.52 2.33
C GLY A 162 18.29 -10.94 2.91
N MET A 163 17.12 -11.43 3.33
CA MET A 163 16.91 -12.82 3.77
C MET A 163 16.35 -13.68 2.64
N GLY A 164 16.81 -14.93 2.55
CA GLY A 164 16.38 -15.87 1.53
C GLY A 164 14.87 -16.13 1.59
N THR A 165 14.20 -16.12 0.44
CA THR A 165 12.73 -16.23 0.34
C THR A 165 12.18 -17.56 0.85
N GLY A 166 13.01 -18.60 0.96
CA GLY A 166 12.64 -19.91 1.50
C GLY A 166 12.37 -19.92 3.01
N PHE A 167 12.69 -18.84 3.72
CA PHE A 167 12.48 -18.74 5.17
C PHE A 167 11.20 -17.99 5.55
N VAL A 168 10.41 -17.49 4.59
CA VAL A 168 9.18 -16.75 4.89
C VAL A 168 8.14 -17.71 5.49
N LYS A 169 7.82 -17.52 6.77
CA LYS A 169 6.80 -18.29 7.51
C LYS A 169 5.48 -17.52 7.65
N GLY A 170 5.50 -16.20 7.45
CA GLY A 170 4.32 -15.37 7.65
C GLY A 170 4.42 -13.99 7.04
N ILE A 171 3.26 -13.47 6.61
CA ILE A 171 3.07 -12.08 6.23
C ILE A 171 1.75 -11.62 6.84
N ASP A 172 1.77 -10.48 7.52
CA ASP A 172 0.61 -9.90 8.16
C ASP A 172 0.69 -8.38 8.19
N VAL A 173 -0.46 -7.74 8.31
CA VAL A 173 -0.57 -6.32 8.61
C VAL A 173 -0.91 -6.22 10.08
N ARG A 174 -0.12 -5.48 10.85
CA ARG A 174 -0.38 -5.20 12.27
C ARG A 174 -0.22 -3.73 12.51
N ASN A 175 -1.22 -3.10 13.12
CA ASN A 175 -1.18 -1.67 13.43
C ASN A 175 -0.81 -0.80 12.20
N GLY A 176 -1.36 -1.14 11.04
CA GLY A 176 -1.07 -0.45 9.77
C GLY A 176 0.31 -0.71 9.16
N GLN A 177 1.13 -1.60 9.74
CA GLN A 177 2.46 -1.94 9.21
C GLN A 177 2.48 -3.36 8.66
N ILE A 178 3.17 -3.55 7.54
CA ILE A 178 3.39 -4.89 6.98
C ILE A 178 4.58 -5.52 7.69
N PHE A 179 4.41 -6.73 8.20
CA PHE A 179 5.46 -7.54 8.78
C PHE A 179 5.77 -8.76 7.90
N LEU A 180 7.05 -9.02 7.71
CA LEU A 180 7.57 -10.25 7.11
C LEU A 180 8.20 -11.08 8.22
N THR A 181 7.69 -12.29 8.40
CA THR A 181 8.20 -13.22 9.42
C THR A 181 9.04 -14.30 8.77
N PHE A 182 10.27 -14.44 9.26
CA PHE A 182 11.26 -15.42 8.84
C PHE A 182 11.55 -16.41 9.96
N GLY A 183 11.60 -17.69 9.63
CA GLY A 183 11.93 -18.77 10.57
C GLY A 183 12.63 -19.93 9.87
N LEU A 184 13.34 -20.74 10.65
CA LEU A 184 13.91 -22.02 10.21
C LEU A 184 12.83 -23.09 10.24
#